data_AF-A0A6M0REJ2-F1
#
_entry.id   AF-A0A6M0REJ2-F1
#
_cell.length_a   1.000
_cell.length_b   1.000
_cell.length_c   1.000
_cell.angle_alpha   90.00
_cell.angle_beta   90.00
_cell.angle_gamma   90.00
#
_symmetry.space_group_name_H-M   'P 1'
#
loop_
_entity.id
_entity.type
_entity.pdbx_description
1 polymer ?
#
loop_
_entity_poly.entity_id
_entity_poly.type
_entity_poly.pdbx_seq_one_letter_code
_entity_poly.pdbx_strand_id
1 'polypeptide(L)'
;MMPAFLSLKITRFLLGGGLAAALNLVLIFILVDNVGFDSAVLRNLANIISMEISLVASFFIYRIWVWPGGSWKIKRILFNQLPLYHLSAGLSILLRTLVIFPVLDWLGVNYLI
;
A
#
# COMPACT_ATOMS: atom_id res chain seq x y z
N MET A 1 -10.60 5.86 25.81
CA MET A 1 -11.76 6.16 24.92
C MET A 1 -11.23 7.00 23.77
N MET A 2 -11.20 6.46 22.54
CA MET A 2 -10.59 7.16 21.40
C MET A 2 -11.55 8.25 20.89
N PRO A 3 -11.10 9.49 20.64
CA PRO A 3 -11.99 10.54 20.16
C PRO A 3 -12.59 10.16 18.79
N ALA A 4 -13.89 10.39 18.60
CA ALA A 4 -14.66 9.93 17.43
C ALA A 4 -14.09 10.39 16.06
N PHE A 5 -13.34 11.49 16.05
CA PHE A 5 -12.64 11.96 14.85
C PHE A 5 -11.46 11.05 14.46
N LEU A 6 -10.75 10.48 15.44
CA LEU A 6 -9.61 9.60 15.20
C LEU A 6 -10.08 8.24 14.68
N SER A 7 -11.19 7.71 15.21
CA SER A 7 -11.77 6.46 14.71
C SER A 7 -12.18 6.58 13.24
N LEU A 8 -12.79 7.69 12.83
CA LEU A 8 -13.18 7.92 11.44
C LEU A 8 -11.99 7.95 10.48
N LYS A 9 -10.87 8.60 10.86
CA LYS A 9 -9.66 8.61 10.03
C LYS A 9 -9.03 7.24 9.91
N ILE A 10 -8.99 6.48 11.00
CA ILE A 10 -8.48 5.11 10.99
C ILE A 10 -9.35 4.23 10.10
N THR A 11 -10.68 4.32 10.20
CA THR A 11 -11.58 3.56 9.32
C THR A 11 -11.35 3.90 7.85
N ARG A 12 -11.24 5.19 7.50
CA ARG A 12 -10.97 5.59 6.10
C ARG A 12 -9.58 5.16 5.63
N PHE A 13 -8.59 5.17 6.52
CA PHE A 13 -7.25 4.65 6.22
C PHE A 13 -7.31 3.15 5.91
N LEU A 14 -7.98 2.36 6.75
CA LEU A 14 -8.14 0.93 6.52
C LEU A 14 -8.91 0.64 5.22
N LEU A 15 -9.98 1.39 4.94
CA LEU A 15 -10.73 1.27 3.68
C LEU A 15 -9.90 1.67 2.46
N GLY A 16 -9.15 2.76 2.54
CA GLY A 16 -8.27 3.18 1.44
C GLY A 16 -7.14 2.17 1.18
N GLY A 17 -6.59 1.56 2.23
CA GLY A 17 -5.62 0.47 2.12
C GLY A 17 -6.22 -0.79 1.51
N GLY A 18 -7.43 -1.15 1.93
CA GLY A 18 -8.19 -2.26 1.35
C GLY A 18 -8.50 -2.05 -0.15
N LEU A 19 -8.90 -0.83 -0.54
CA LEU A 19 -9.12 -0.48 -1.94
C LEU A 19 -7.82 -0.59 -2.76
N ALA A 20 -6.70 -0.17 -2.21
CA ALA A 20 -5.41 -0.27 -2.88
C ALA A 20 -4.93 -1.71 -3.01
N ALA A 21 -5.17 -2.56 -2.01
CA ALA A 21 -4.91 -3.99 -2.08
C ALA A 21 -5.79 -4.67 -3.15
N ALA A 22 -7.08 -4.34 -3.20
CA ALA A 22 -7.98 -4.84 -4.24
C ALA A 22 -7.55 -4.40 -5.64
N LEU A 23 -7.17 -3.12 -5.81
CA LEU A 23 -6.63 -2.61 -7.07
C LEU A 23 -5.37 -3.37 -7.48
N ASN A 24 -4.47 -3.65 -6.54
CA ASN A 24 -3.25 -4.42 -6.81
C ASN A 24 -3.57 -5.82 -7.34
N LEU A 25 -4.48 -6.54 -6.68
CA LEU A 25 -4.91 -7.87 -7.11
C LEU A 25 -5.54 -7.86 -8.51
N VAL A 26 -6.42 -6.88 -8.77
CA VAL A 26 -7.06 -6.73 -10.09
C VAL A 26 -6.02 -6.44 -11.17
N LEU A 27 -5.03 -5.58 -10.89
CA LEU A 27 -3.97 -5.27 -11.86
C LEU A 27 -3.08 -6.48 -12.15
N ILE A 28 -2.68 -7.23 -11.12
CA ILE A 28 -1.90 -8.46 -11.32
C ILE A 28 -2.70 -9.46 -12.14
N PHE A 29 -3.97 -9.66 -11.81
CA PHE A 29 -4.87 -10.54 -12.56
C PHE A 29 -4.96 -10.13 -14.02
N ILE A 30 -5.17 -8.85 -14.33
CA ILE A 30 -5.23 -8.36 -15.72
C ILE A 30 -3.89 -8.59 -16.43
N LEU A 31 -2.76 -8.26 -15.81
CA LEU A 31 -1.46 -8.36 -16.46
C LEU A 31 -1.04 -9.82 -16.71
N VAL A 32 -1.35 -10.73 -15.78
CA VAL A 32 -1.02 -12.15 -15.93
C VAL A 32 -2.03 -12.83 -16.85
N ASP A 33 -3.32 -12.76 -16.54
CA ASP A 33 -4.33 -13.61 -17.17
C ASP A 33 -4.86 -13.01 -18.48
N ASN A 34 -4.93 -11.68 -18.62
CA ASN A 34 -5.45 -11.04 -19.84
C ASN A 34 -4.33 -10.62 -20.80
N VAL A 35 -3.17 -10.17 -20.28
CA VAL A 35 -2.04 -9.70 -21.09
C VAL A 35 -1.01 -10.82 -21.36
N GLY A 36 -1.04 -11.91 -20.59
CA GLY A 36 -0.18 -13.08 -20.81
C GLY A 36 1.22 -12.94 -20.21
N PHE A 37 1.36 -12.27 -19.07
CA PHE A 37 2.65 -12.18 -18.35
C PHE A 37 2.98 -13.51 -17.64
N ASP A 38 3.17 -14.59 -18.41
CA ASP A 38 3.25 -15.95 -17.89
C ASP A 38 4.65 -16.42 -17.46
N SER A 39 5.70 -15.79 -17.97
CA SER A 39 7.06 -16.15 -17.59
C SER A 39 7.42 -15.62 -16.20
N ALA A 40 8.37 -16.26 -15.51
CA ALA A 40 8.80 -15.82 -14.18
C ALA A 40 9.24 -14.34 -14.15
N VAL A 41 9.90 -13.88 -15.22
CA VAL A 41 10.32 -12.47 -15.35
C VAL A 41 9.11 -11.56 -15.52
N LEU A 42 8.17 -11.94 -16.41
CA LEU A 42 6.97 -11.14 -16.66
C LEU A 42 6.05 -11.08 -15.44
N ARG A 43 5.88 -12.18 -14.69
CA ARG A 43 5.09 -12.18 -13.45
C ARG A 43 5.66 -11.23 -12.39
N ASN A 44 6.98 -11.21 -12.23
CA ASN A 44 7.63 -10.25 -11.33
C ASN A 44 7.44 -8.81 -11.81
N LEU A 45 7.52 -8.58 -13.12
CA LEU A 45 7.25 -7.27 -13.70
C LEU A 45 5.79 -6.84 -13.49
N ALA A 46 4.82 -7.75 -13.68
CA ALA A 46 3.41 -7.51 -13.38
C ALA A 46 3.21 -7.11 -11.92
N ASN A 47 3.86 -7.82 -11.00
CA ASN A 47 3.79 -7.53 -9.58
C ASN A 47 4.34 -6.13 -9.26
N ILE A 48 5.53 -5.79 -9.77
CA ILE A 48 6.14 -4.46 -9.58
C ILE A 48 5.23 -3.36 -10.13
N ILE A 49 4.76 -3.49 -11.37
CA ILE A 49 3.86 -2.51 -12.01
C ILE A 49 2.59 -2.33 -11.17
N SER A 50 1.97 -3.44 -10.76
CA SER A 50 0.73 -3.41 -9.99
C SER A 50 0.93 -2.80 -8.61
N MET A 51 2.05 -3.07 -7.94
CA MET A 51 2.38 -2.48 -6.64
C MET A 51 2.57 -0.98 -6.77
N GLU A 52 3.36 -0.51 -7.73
CA GLU A 52 3.63 0.92 -7.92
C GLU A 52 2.36 1.70 -8.28
N ILE A 53 1.54 1.19 -9.21
CA ILE A 53 0.26 1.84 -9.57
C ILE A 53 -0.66 1.91 -8.35
N SER A 54 -0.76 0.84 -7.56
CA SER A 54 -1.62 0.80 -6.38
C SER A 54 -1.10 1.69 -5.25
N LEU A 55 0.21 1.81 -5.11
CA LEU A 55 0.85 2.68 -4.12
C LEU A 55 0.63 4.16 -4.50
N VAL A 56 0.79 4.52 -5.78
CA VAL A 56 0.46 5.88 -6.24
C VAL A 56 -1.04 6.16 -6.10
N ALA A 57 -1.91 5.20 -6.43
CA ALA A 57 -3.36 5.37 -6.26
C ALA A 57 -3.75 5.58 -4.79
N SER A 58 -3.21 4.76 -3.89
CA SER A 58 -3.46 4.89 -2.44
C SER A 58 -2.97 6.23 -1.88
N PHE A 59 -1.85 6.75 -2.36
CA PHE A 59 -1.39 8.09 -2.01
C PHE A 59 -2.47 9.15 -2.28
N PHE A 60 -3.06 9.12 -3.48
CA PHE A 60 -4.12 10.08 -3.83
C PHE A 60 -5.41 9.84 -3.04
N ILE A 61 -5.81 8.58 -2.83
CA ILE A 61 -6.96 8.24 -1.98
C ILE A 61 -6.76 8.82 -0.57
N TYR A 62 -5.62 8.55 0.06
CA TYR A 62 -5.33 9.03 1.41
C TYR A 62 -5.28 10.54 1.49
N ARG A 63 -4.68 11.19 0.51
CA ARG A 63 -4.59 12.64 0.45
C ARG A 63 -5.94 13.32 0.28
N ILE A 64 -6.81 12.78 -0.56
CA ILE A 64 -8.12 13.39 -0.86
C ILE A 64 -9.13 13.07 0.24
N TRP A 65 -9.10 11.86 0.79
CA TRP A 65 -10.21 11.32 1.59
C TRP A 65 -9.89 11.13 3.08
N VAL A 66 -8.66 10.77 3.42
CA VAL A 66 -8.26 10.47 4.82
C VAL A 66 -7.64 11.68 5.52
N TRP A 67 -6.67 12.31 4.86
CA TRP A 67 -5.98 13.51 5.33
C TRP A 67 -6.10 14.66 4.31
N PRO A 68 -7.32 15.20 4.10
CA PRO A 68 -7.51 16.35 3.22
C PRO A 68 -6.74 17.55 3.76
N GLY A 69 -5.78 18.05 2.98
CA GLY A 69 -4.95 19.18 3.35
C GLY A 69 -3.59 19.21 2.65
N GLY A 70 -2.77 20.20 3.01
CA GLY A 70 -1.43 20.38 2.45
C GLY A 70 -1.42 21.06 1.06
N SER A 71 -0.22 21.25 0.53
CA SER A 71 -0.02 22.01 -0.71
C SER A 71 -0.17 21.15 -1.96
N TRP A 72 -1.08 21.53 -2.86
CA TRP A 72 -1.32 20.88 -4.16
C TRP A 72 -0.32 21.28 -5.26
N LYS A 73 0.76 21.99 -4.90
CA LYS A 73 1.81 22.35 -5.87
C LYS A 73 2.49 21.08 -6.38
N ILE A 74 2.39 20.80 -7.69
CA ILE A 74 2.92 19.59 -8.35
C ILE A 74 4.37 19.29 -7.92
N LYS A 75 5.24 20.31 -7.89
CA LYS A 75 6.63 20.18 -7.43
C LYS A 75 6.73 19.60 -6.01
N ARG A 76 5.88 20.04 -5.08
CA ARG A 76 5.88 19.53 -3.70
C ARG A 76 5.27 18.13 -3.60
N ILE A 77 4.33 17.79 -4.47
CA ILE A 77 3.76 16.44 -4.55
C ILE A 77 4.85 15.46 -4.99
N LEU A 78 5.46 15.71 -6.15
CA LEU A 78 6.41 14.78 -6.78
C LEU A 78 7.72 14.64 -6.02
N PHE A 79 8.26 15.72 -5.45
CA PHE A 79 9.61 15.68 -4.85
C PHE A 79 9.62 15.52 -3.33
N ASN A 80 8.52 15.78 -2.63
CA ASN A 80 8.49 15.66 -1.17
C ASN A 80 7.44 14.66 -0.69
N GLN A 81 6.17 14.85 -1.06
CA GLN A 81 5.09 14.07 -0.46
C GLN A 81 5.04 12.64 -0.97
N LEU A 82 5.21 12.45 -2.28
CA LEU A 82 5.19 11.13 -2.90
C LEU A 82 6.41 10.28 -2.43
N PRO A 83 7.66 10.79 -2.42
CA PRO A 83 8.80 10.02 -1.90
C PRO A 83 8.69 9.70 -0.41
N LEU A 84 8.25 10.66 0.43
CA LEU A 84 8.02 10.39 1.85
C LEU A 84 6.94 9.32 2.07
N TYR A 85 5.92 9.32 1.23
CA TYR A 85 4.89 8.28 1.26
C TYR A 85 5.45 6.90 0.86
N HIS A 86 6.28 6.82 -0.18
CA HIS A 86 6.96 5.57 -0.57
C HIS A 86 7.87 5.07 0.56
N LEU A 87 8.62 5.96 1.21
CA LEU A 87 9.44 5.61 2.37
C LEU A 87 8.60 5.08 3.53
N SER A 88 7.45 5.70 3.81
CA SER A 88 6.55 5.22 4.87
C SER A 88 5.96 3.85 4.55
N ALA A 89 5.51 3.62 3.31
CA ALA A 89 4.98 2.33 2.89
C ALA A 89 6.07 1.25 2.88
N GLY A 90 7.25 1.57 2.36
CA GLY A 90 8.42 0.69 2.36
C GLY A 90 8.86 0.32 3.77
N LEU A 91 8.90 1.29 4.69
CA LEU A 91 9.22 1.02 6.10
C LEU A 91 8.18 0.10 6.75
N SER A 92 6.90 0.25 6.43
CA SER A 92 5.86 -0.65 6.93
C SER A 92 6.08 -2.10 6.45
N ILE A 93 6.49 -2.29 5.20
CA ILE A 93 6.83 -3.61 4.65
C ILE A 93 8.06 -4.17 5.37
N LEU A 94 9.12 -3.38 5.53
CA LEU A 94 10.34 -3.80 6.23
C LEU A 94 10.06 -4.18 7.69
N LEU A 95 9.28 -3.37 8.41
CA LEU A 95 8.88 -3.67 9.78
C LEU A 95 8.06 -4.96 9.85
N ARG A 96 7.11 -5.15 8.93
CA ARG A 96 6.31 -6.39 8.86
C ARG A 96 7.21 -7.61 8.65
N THR A 97 8.11 -7.55 7.67
CA THR A 97 8.90 -8.71 7.24
C THR A 97 10.08 -9.00 8.16
N LEU A 98 10.78 -7.98 8.66
CA LEU A 98 12.02 -8.15 9.44
C LEU A 98 11.80 -8.13 10.96
N VAL A 99 10.66 -7.60 11.43
CA VAL A 99 10.40 -7.47 12.86
C VAL A 99 9.15 -8.24 13.27
N ILE A 100 7.99 -7.91 12.69
CA ILE A 100 6.72 -8.49 13.14
C ILE A 100 6.69 -10.00 12.92
N PHE A 101 6.94 -10.47 11.69
CA PHE A 101 6.90 -11.91 11.41
C PHE A 101 7.95 -12.71 12.21
N PRO A 102 9.23 -12.31 12.29
CA PRO A 102 10.20 -13.03 13.12
C PRO A 102 9.84 -13.07 14.61
N VAL A 103 9.29 -11.97 15.15
CA VAL A 103 8.85 -11.95 16.56
C VAL A 103 7.66 -12.88 16.78
N LEU A 104 6.68 -12.89 15.86
CA LEU A 104 5.52 -13.79 15.97
C LEU A 104 5.93 -15.27 15.84
N ASP A 105 6.87 -15.57 14.94
CA ASP A 105 7.44 -16.91 14.79
C ASP A 105 8.18 -17.35 16.06
N TRP A 106 8.98 -16.46 16.66
CA TRP A 106 9.64 -16.71 17.95
C TRP A 106 8.65 -16.97 19.10
N LEU A 107 7.49 -16.31 19.07
CA LEU A 107 6.41 -16.53 20.04
C LEU A 107 5.58 -17.79 19.74
N GLY A 108 5.88 -18.54 18.67
CA GLY A 108 5.17 -19.75 18.27
C GLY A 108 3.76 -19.47 17.72
N VAL A 109 3.48 -18.24 17.27
CA VAL A 109 2.20 -17.90 16.65
C VAL A 109 2.14 -18.54 15.26
N ASN A 110 1.09 -19.30 14.99
CA ASN A 110 0.93 -19.97 13.71
C ASN A 110 0.74 -18.94 12.58
N TYR A 111 1.61 -18.99 11.58
CA TYR A 111 1.68 -18.08 10.44
C TYR A 111 0.53 -18.25 9.42
N LEU A 112 -0.32 -19.26 9.59
CA LEU A 112 -1.48 -19.55 8.72
C LEU A 112 -2.76 -18.80 9.12
N ILE A 113 -2.75 -18.06 10.24
CA ILE A 113 -3.88 -17.23 10.71
C ILE A 113 -3.54 -15.76 10.59
#